data_AF-A0A7K0LL76-F1
#
_entry.id   AF-A0A7K0LL76-F1
#
_cell.length_a   1.000
_cell.length_b   1.000
_cell.length_c   1.000
_cell.angle_alpha   90.00
_cell.angle_beta   90.00
_cell.angle_gamma   90.00
#
_symmetry.space_group_name_H-M   'P 1'
#
loop_
_entity.id
_entity.type
_entity.pdbx_description
1 polymer ?
#
loop_
_entity_poly.entity_id
_entity_poly.type
_entity_poly.pdbx_seq_one_letter_code
_entity_poly.pdbx_strand_id
1 'polypeptide(L)' 'TLGYHDVPLMCAQEMNVSGALARVVRVMAHVDSELARAEVHHVYLRGAEALRSDLIEPKQGESAP' A
#
# COMPACT_ATOMS: atom_id res chain seq x y z
N THR A 1 -1.28 -5.97 -20.65
CA THR A 1 -2.13 -6.04 -19.43
C THR A 1 -1.27 -6.49 -18.27
N LEU A 2 -1.66 -6.22 -17.02
CA LEU A 2 -0.88 -6.64 -15.82
C LEU A 2 -0.91 -8.15 -15.53
N GLY A 3 -1.48 -8.98 -16.41
CA GLY A 3 -1.41 -10.44 -16.30
C GLY A 3 -2.33 -11.09 -15.26
N TYR A 4 -3.16 -10.34 -14.54
CA TYR A 4 -4.06 -10.85 -13.50
C TYR A 4 -5.39 -11.42 -14.01
N HIS A 5 -5.39 -12.09 -15.16
CA HIS A 5 -6.62 -12.57 -15.80
C HIS A 5 -7.32 -13.68 -14.99
N ASP A 6 -6.53 -14.49 -14.26
CA ASP A 6 -7.03 -15.63 -13.47
C ASP A 6 -7.04 -15.36 -11.95
N VAL A 7 -6.71 -14.12 -11.53
CA VAL A 7 -6.72 -13.75 -10.11
C VAL A 7 -8.10 -13.19 -9.76
N PRO A 8 -8.79 -13.70 -8.72
CA PRO A 8 -10.05 -13.12 -8.28
C PRO A 8 -9.80 -11.71 -7.71
N LEU A 9 -10.36 -10.70 -8.37
CA LEU A 9 -10.26 -9.31 -7.95
C LEU A 9 -11.59 -8.84 -7.37
N MET A 10 -11.52 -8.10 -6.27
CA MET A 10 -12.66 -7.40 -5.70
C MET A 10 -12.28 -5.96 -5.37
N CYS A 11 -13.23 -5.04 -5.55
CA CYS A 11 -13.09 -3.65 -5.12
C CYS A 11 -14.12 -3.36 -4.03
N ALA A 12 -13.76 -2.46 -3.12
CA ALA A 12 -14.65 -1.93 -2.10
C ALA A 12 -14.42 -0.44 -1.94
N GLN A 13 -15.45 0.27 -1.49
CA GLN A 13 -15.30 1.65 -1.04
C GLN A 13 -14.75 1.65 0.38
N GLU A 14 -13.70 2.43 0.62
CA GLU A 14 -13.19 2.67 1.97
C GLU A 14 -14.20 3.48 2.81
N MET A 15 -14.17 3.29 4.13
CA MET A 15 -14.92 4.12 5.07
C MET A 15 -14.61 5.61 4.87
N ASN A 16 -15.67 6.41 4.80
CA ASN A 16 -15.56 7.87 4.72
C ASN A 16 -15.35 8.48 6.12
N VAL A 17 -14.10 8.56 6.56
CA VAL A 17 -13.71 9.15 7.85
C VAL A 17 -13.33 10.62 7.66
N SER A 18 -13.81 11.51 8.53
CA SER A 18 -13.44 12.93 8.52
C SER A 18 -11.92 13.10 8.72
N GLY A 19 -11.30 13.92 7.88
CA GLY A 19 -9.83 14.12 7.90
C GLY A 19 -9.02 12.98 7.30
N ALA A 20 -9.66 11.96 6.72
CA ALA A 20 -8.96 10.89 6.03
C ALA A 20 -8.19 11.40 4.80
N LEU A 21 -7.10 10.70 4.49
CA LEU A 21 -6.30 11.00 3.32
C LEU A 21 -7.13 10.81 2.03
N ALA A 22 -7.24 11.87 1.24
CA ALA A 22 -8.01 11.86 0.00
C ALA A 22 -7.27 11.13 -1.13
N ARG A 23 -8.05 10.54 -2.05
CA ARG A 23 -7.55 9.88 -3.29
C ARG A 23 -6.55 8.75 -3.02
N VAL A 24 -6.86 7.91 -2.03
CA VAL A 24 -6.05 6.73 -1.69
C VAL A 24 -6.68 5.48 -2.29
N VAL A 25 -5.87 4.68 -2.99
CA VAL A 25 -6.19 3.30 -3.35
C VAL A 25 -5.46 2.38 -2.39
N ARG A 26 -6.19 1.45 -1.77
CA ARG A 26 -5.62 0.41 -0.90
C ARG A 26 -5.74 -0.93 -1.58
N VAL A 27 -4.74 -1.79 -1.41
CA VAL A 27 -4.71 -3.15 -1.93
C VAL A 27 -4.48 -4.10 -0.77
N MET A 28 -5.31 -5.13 -0.69
CA MET A 28 -5.11 -6.29 0.15
C MET A 28 -4.93 -7.50 -0.77
N ALA A 29 -3.84 -8.24 -0.57
CA ALA A 29 -3.56 -9.43 -1.34
C ALA A 29 -3.42 -10.62 -0.37
N HIS A 30 -4.23 -11.65 -0.59
CA HIS A 30 -3.97 -12.96 -0.02
C HIS A 30 -2.98 -13.65 -0.94
N VAL A 31 -1.82 -14.03 -0.41
CA VAL A 31 -0.74 -14.66 -1.16
C VAL A 31 -0.36 -15.96 -0.47
N ASP A 32 -0.16 -17.02 -1.24
CA ASP A 32 0.54 -18.20 -0.77
C ASP A 32 2.04 -17.91 -0.83
N SER A 33 2.74 -18.08 0.29
CA SER A 33 4.13 -17.67 0.45
C SER A 33 4.78 -18.44 1.59
N GLU A 34 6.05 -18.81 1.41
CA GLU A 34 6.88 -19.42 2.45
C GLU A 34 7.47 -18.40 3.43
N LEU A 35 7.34 -17.10 3.14
CA LEU A 35 7.85 -16.03 4.00
C LEU A 35 7.16 -16.05 5.36
N ALA A 36 7.93 -15.85 6.43
CA ALA A 36 7.35 -15.58 7.73
C ALA A 36 6.62 -14.23 7.69
N ARG A 37 5.57 -14.10 8.49
CA ARG A 37 4.74 -12.88 8.50
C ARG A 37 5.50 -11.60 8.80
N ALA A 38 6.60 -11.67 9.56
CA ALA A 38 7.45 -10.52 9.87
C ALA A 38 8.31 -10.06 8.68
N GLU A 39 8.51 -10.92 7.69
CA GLU A 39 9.29 -10.63 6.47
C GLU A 39 8.43 -10.01 5.36
N VAL A 40 7.12 -9.91 5.57
CA VAL A 40 6.21 -9.30 4.60
C VAL A 40 6.36 -7.79 4.60
N HIS A 41 6.80 -7.24 3.47
CA HIS A 41 6.95 -5.79 3.29
C HIS A 41 5.65 -5.14 2.78
N HIS A 42 5.00 -4.37 3.64
CA HIS A 42 3.85 -3.57 3.26
C HIS A 42 4.31 -2.24 2.63
N VAL A 43 3.93 -2.01 1.37
CA VAL A 43 4.40 -0.85 0.59
C VAL A 43 3.41 0.30 0.67
N TYR A 44 3.89 1.48 1.08
CA TYR A 44 3.15 2.75 1.10
C TYR A 44 3.87 3.74 0.20
N LEU A 45 3.15 4.36 -0.73
CA LEU A 45 3.74 5.20 -1.76
C LEU A 45 3.12 6.60 -1.75
N ARG A 46 3.91 7.62 -2.08
CA ARG A 46 3.45 9.01 -2.23
C ARG A 46 2.78 9.48 -0.93
N GLY A 47 1.66 10.20 -1.00
CA GLY A 47 0.95 10.67 0.19
C GLY A 47 0.50 9.57 1.16
N ALA A 48 0.37 8.31 0.71
CA ALA A 48 -0.04 7.21 1.58
C ALA A 48 1.06 6.78 2.57
N GLU A 49 2.29 7.25 2.38
CA GLU A 49 3.40 7.10 3.32
C GLU A 49 3.02 7.58 4.73
N ALA A 50 2.23 8.66 4.84
CA ALA A 50 1.74 9.18 6.11
C ALA A 50 0.84 8.20 6.89
N LEU A 51 0.33 7.12 6.28
CA LEU A 51 -0.51 6.13 6.94
C LEU A 51 0.28 5.13 7.79
N ARG A 52 1.59 5.00 7.55
CA ARG A 52 2.51 4.12 8.31
C ARG A 52 3.84 4.80 8.51
N SER A 53 3.80 5.95 9.18
CA SER A 53 4.99 6.71 9.59
C SER A 53 5.96 5.91 10.45
N ASP A 54 5.52 4.79 11.04
CA ASP A 54 6.35 3.83 11.78
C ASP A 54 7.19 2.88 10.90
N LEU A 55 6.85 2.73 9.60
CA LEU A 55 7.55 1.81 8.68
C LEU A 55 8.52 2.50 7.72
N ILE A 56 8.53 3.83 7.70
CA ILE A 56 9.26 4.57 6.67
C ILE A 56 10.61 4.99 7.23
N GLU A 57 11.66 4.38 6.69
CA GLU A 57 13.00 4.95 6.80
C GLU A 57 13.04 6.26 5.99
N PRO A 58 13.61 7.36 6.55
CA PRO A 58 13.67 8.64 5.84
C PRO A 58 14.47 8.46 4.54
N LYS A 59 13.84 8.76 3.40
CA LYS A 59 14.52 8.70 2.10
C LYS A 59 15.62 9.75 2.04
N GLN A 60 16.88 9.30 2.10
CA GLN A 60 18.02 10.13 1.71
C GLN A 60 18.09 10.18 0.18
N GLY A 61 17.96 11.40 -0.38
CA GLY A 61 18.20 11.67 -1.79
C GLY A 61 16.94 11.79 -2.65
N GLU A 62 16.14 12.83 -2.44
CA GLU A 62 15.29 13.39 -3.50
C GLU A 62 15.60 14.90 -3.54
N SER A 63 16.53 15.30 -4.40
CA SER A 63 16.74 16.71 -4.73
C SER A 63 15.54 17.17 -5.56
N ALA A 64 14.68 17.98 -4.93
CA ALA A 64 13.54 18.61 -5.60
C ALA A 64 13.99 19.44 -6.82
N PRO A 65 13.25 19.42 -7.94
CA PRO A 65 13.12 20.59 -8.78
C PRO A 65 12.23 21.66 -8.13
#